data_AF-A0A2N2KP91-F1
#
_entry.id   AF-A0A2N2KP91-F1
#
_cell.length_a   1.000
_cell.length_b   1.000
_cell.length_c   1.000
_cell.angle_alpha   90.00
_cell.angle_beta   90.00
_cell.angle_gamma   90.00
#
_symmetry.space_group_name_H-M   'P 1'
#
loop_
_entity.id
_entity.type
_entity.pdbx_description
1 polymer ?
#
loop_
_entity_poly.entity_id
_entity_poly.type
_entity_poly.pdbx_seq_one_letter_code
_entity_poly.pdbx_strand_id
1 'polypeptide(L)'
;MKKIVVFLMVAFLILGIGFVASASTVDLYLDSAPNAYGSPNYDPWWTAAKTSASAGSFVNMANGINPLNVGTTYFEIQDAVVYSFGDLGKRLHWIYWVPGETITSLTAKNFQIAMDYVWDGMTYDFYDDYYGSRWLTPTRWEDYNGGVIGSAGFAWWGAYNVNTPEALAADLAAWDPSQGNITLSVRMEGYNGSLTAYHPRVPEPATMLLLGLGLVGLAGIRRKFKG
;
A
#
# COMPACT_ATOMS: atom_id res chain seq x y z
N MET A 1 -27.49 55.25 -18.06
CA MET A 1 -27.45 53.91 -18.71
C MET A 1 -26.08 53.23 -18.64
N LYS A 2 -24.97 53.84 -19.07
CA LYS A 2 -23.62 53.20 -19.04
C LYS A 2 -23.19 52.65 -17.66
N LYS A 3 -23.50 53.35 -16.55
CA LYS A 3 -23.15 52.90 -15.19
C LYS A 3 -23.90 51.64 -14.73
N ILE A 4 -25.13 51.43 -15.22
CA ILE A 4 -25.96 50.26 -14.86
C ILE A 4 -25.46 49.00 -15.59
N VAL A 5 -25.04 49.15 -16.85
CA VAL A 5 -24.48 48.03 -17.65
C VAL A 5 -23.16 47.52 -17.08
N VAL A 6 -22.28 48.42 -16.62
CA VAL A 6 -21.01 48.04 -15.97
C VAL A 6 -21.25 47.32 -14.64
N PHE A 7 -22.22 47.78 -13.84
CA PHE A 7 -22.55 47.14 -12.57
C PHE A 7 -23.14 45.72 -12.76
N LEU A 8 -23.99 45.53 -13.77
CA LEU A 8 -24.53 44.22 -14.13
C LEU A 8 -23.47 43.26 -14.65
N MET A 9 -22.49 43.73 -15.43
CA MET A 9 -21.37 42.89 -15.88
C MET A 9 -20.46 42.44 -14.73
N VAL A 10 -20.17 43.32 -13.76
CA VAL A 10 -19.36 42.97 -12.58
C VAL A 10 -20.11 41.98 -11.67
N ALA A 11 -21.42 42.17 -11.48
CA ALA A 11 -22.24 41.22 -10.71
C ALA A 11 -22.29 39.83 -11.37
N PHE A 12 -22.38 39.76 -12.71
CA PHE A 12 -22.30 38.50 -13.44
C PHE A 12 -20.91 37.84 -13.38
N LEU A 13 -19.84 38.64 -13.34
CA LEU A 13 -18.48 38.10 -13.19
C LEU A 13 -18.26 37.51 -11.79
N ILE A 14 -18.83 38.13 -10.75
CA ILE A 14 -18.74 37.65 -9.36
C ILE A 14 -19.62 36.41 -9.15
N LEU A 15 -20.79 36.32 -9.80
CA LEU A 15 -21.64 35.13 -9.78
C LEU A 15 -21.10 33.97 -10.65
N GLY A 16 -20.22 34.27 -11.60
CA GLY A 16 -19.57 33.29 -12.47
C GLY A 16 -18.38 32.57 -11.85
N ILE A 17 -17.87 33.05 -10.71
CA ILE A 17 -16.93 32.29 -9.86
C ILE A 17 -17.76 31.26 -9.08
N GLY A 18 -18.40 30.34 -9.81
CA GLY A 18 -18.98 29.15 -9.21
C GLY A 18 -17.89 28.42 -8.46
N PHE A 19 -18.20 27.95 -7.26
CA PHE A 19 -17.35 27.03 -6.52
C PHE A 19 -17.02 25.86 -7.44
N VAL A 20 -15.83 25.86 -8.03
CA VAL A 20 -15.28 24.65 -8.65
C VAL A 20 -14.98 23.75 -7.45
N ALA A 21 -15.88 22.83 -7.16
CA ALA A 21 -15.63 21.80 -6.18
C ALA A 21 -14.38 21.06 -6.65
N SER A 22 -13.25 21.26 -5.96
CA SER A 22 -12.05 20.48 -6.23
C SER A 22 -12.41 19.01 -6.06
N ALA A 23 -12.07 18.20 -7.06
CA ALA A 23 -12.20 16.76 -6.96
C ALA A 23 -11.42 16.29 -5.73
N SER A 24 -12.04 15.45 -4.91
CA SER A 24 -11.40 14.84 -3.76
C SER A 24 -10.18 14.04 -4.23
N THR A 25 -9.05 14.22 -3.55
CA THR A 25 -7.83 13.47 -3.81
C THR A 25 -7.67 12.40 -2.73
N VAL A 26 -7.05 11.27 -3.07
CA VAL A 26 -6.73 10.22 -2.09
C VAL A 26 -5.24 9.94 -2.18
N ASP A 27 -4.51 10.26 -1.12
CA ASP A 27 -3.12 9.89 -1.00
C ASP A 27 -3.02 8.47 -0.45
N LEU A 28 -2.24 7.63 -1.13
CA LEU A 28 -2.02 6.23 -0.75
C LEU A 28 -0.56 6.05 -0.33
N TYR A 29 -0.38 5.38 0.81
CA TYR A 29 0.91 5.06 1.39
C TYR A 29 0.97 3.58 1.76
N LEU A 30 2.18 3.04 1.86
CA LEU A 30 2.44 1.65 2.24
C LEU A 30 3.52 1.61 3.31
N ASP A 31 3.32 0.84 4.35
CA ASP A 31 4.36 0.58 5.35
C ASP A 31 4.20 -0.80 6.00
N SER A 32 5.25 -1.27 6.69
CA SER A 32 5.19 -2.48 7.50
C SER A 32 4.91 -2.13 8.96
N ALA A 33 3.77 -2.58 9.47
CA ALA A 33 3.32 -2.31 10.81
C ALA A 33 3.64 -3.47 11.76
N PRO A 34 3.84 -3.20 13.07
CA PRO A 34 3.74 -4.23 14.10
C PRO A 34 2.37 -4.95 14.06
N ASN A 35 2.26 -6.13 14.68
CA ASN A 35 0.99 -6.87 14.67
C ASN A 35 -0.12 -6.12 15.43
N ALA A 36 -1.21 -5.80 14.73
CA ALA A 36 -2.34 -5.02 15.26
C ALA A 36 -3.10 -5.66 16.43
N TYR A 37 -2.96 -6.97 16.64
CA TYR A 37 -3.76 -7.72 17.62
C TYR A 37 -3.04 -8.06 18.92
N GLY A 38 -1.75 -7.75 19.04
CA GLY A 38 -0.96 -8.13 20.22
C GLY A 38 0.30 -7.29 20.45
N SER A 39 0.72 -6.47 19.49
CA SER A 39 1.91 -5.66 19.64
C SER A 39 1.63 -4.39 20.44
N PRO A 40 2.37 -4.09 21.52
CA PRO A 40 2.30 -2.80 22.20
C PRO A 40 2.83 -1.65 21.32
N ASN A 41 3.54 -1.97 20.23
CA ASN A 41 4.12 -1.00 19.32
C ASN A 41 3.16 -0.57 18.21
N TYR A 42 2.01 -1.24 18.05
CA TYR A 42 1.06 -0.92 16.99
C TYR A 42 0.44 0.47 17.16
N ASP A 43 -0.06 0.82 18.33
CA ASP A 43 -0.71 2.12 18.55
C ASP A 43 0.26 3.32 18.39
N PRO A 44 1.50 3.27 18.93
CA PRO A 44 2.52 4.27 18.63
C PRO A 44 2.83 4.38 17.12
N TRP A 45 2.98 3.25 16.43
CA TRP A 45 3.20 3.24 14.98
C TRP A 45 2.02 3.87 14.23
N TRP A 46 0.79 3.47 14.56
CA TRP A 46 -0.40 4.00 13.87
C TRP A 46 -0.57 5.49 14.11
N THR A 47 -0.26 5.98 15.31
CA THR A 47 -0.27 7.42 15.61
C THR A 47 0.76 8.20 14.78
N ALA A 48 1.96 7.64 14.60
CA ALA A 48 2.99 8.23 13.75
C ALA A 48 2.59 8.23 12.27
N ALA A 49 2.03 7.11 11.78
CA ALA A 49 1.54 6.94 10.40
C ALA A 49 0.42 7.94 10.06
N LYS A 50 -0.64 7.95 10.89
CA LYS A 50 -1.37 9.13 11.36
C LYS A 50 -0.85 10.48 10.87
N THR A 51 0.07 10.93 11.69
CA THR A 51 0.62 12.29 11.67
C THR A 51 1.33 12.56 10.35
N SER A 52 2.21 11.64 9.91
CA SER A 52 3.02 11.83 8.72
C SER A 52 2.21 11.80 7.41
N ALA A 53 1.18 10.96 7.33
CA ALA A 53 0.27 10.92 6.17
C ALA A 53 -0.49 12.25 6.04
N SER A 54 -1.11 12.72 7.12
CA SER A 54 -1.85 13.99 7.10
C SER A 54 -0.98 15.22 6.86
N ALA A 55 0.31 15.15 7.21
CA ALA A 55 1.29 16.22 7.01
C ALA A 55 1.96 16.18 5.62
N GLY A 56 1.69 15.16 4.79
CA GLY A 56 2.35 14.97 3.50
C GLY A 56 3.85 14.63 3.62
N SER A 57 4.27 14.07 4.76
CA SER A 57 5.65 13.71 5.06
C SER A 57 5.86 12.20 5.24
N PHE A 58 4.89 11.39 4.82
CA PHE A 58 4.96 9.94 4.94
C PHE A 58 6.06 9.37 4.04
N VAL A 59 6.85 8.43 4.57
CA VAL A 59 7.87 7.70 3.82
C VAL A 59 7.43 6.25 3.74
N ASN A 60 7.18 5.75 2.53
CA ASN A 60 6.75 4.37 2.34
C ASN A 60 7.83 3.39 2.83
N MET A 61 7.39 2.28 3.41
CA MET A 61 8.25 1.21 3.92
C MET A 61 9.35 1.67 4.90
N ALA A 62 9.13 2.80 5.60
CA ALA A 62 10.07 3.31 6.61
C ALA A 62 10.29 2.32 7.77
N ASN A 63 9.29 1.49 8.06
CA ASN A 63 9.35 0.47 9.10
C ASN A 63 9.55 -0.94 8.52
N GLY A 64 9.87 -1.07 7.24
CA GLY A 64 10.20 -2.36 6.59
C GLY A 64 11.48 -2.99 7.15
N ILE A 65 11.62 -4.30 6.99
CA ILE A 65 12.80 -5.05 7.45
C ILE A 65 14.06 -4.71 6.64
N ASN A 66 13.91 -4.49 5.34
CA ASN A 66 15.02 -4.16 4.47
C ASN A 66 15.16 -2.63 4.32
N PRO A 67 16.24 -2.02 4.84
CA PRO A 67 16.43 -0.57 4.76
C PRO A 67 16.60 -0.05 3.33
N LEU A 68 16.93 -0.91 2.36
CA LEU A 68 16.98 -0.54 0.94
C LEU A 68 15.60 -0.29 0.34
N ASN A 69 14.53 -0.78 0.98
CA ASN A 69 13.16 -0.58 0.51
C ASN A 69 12.54 0.73 1.02
N VAL A 70 13.20 1.46 1.93
CA VAL A 70 12.69 2.74 2.46
C VAL A 70 12.50 3.75 1.32
N GLY A 71 11.32 4.36 1.25
CA GLY A 71 10.90 5.28 0.18
C GLY A 71 10.38 4.58 -1.08
N THR A 72 10.34 3.24 -1.10
CA THR A 72 9.79 2.43 -2.18
C THR A 72 8.49 1.75 -1.74
N THR A 73 7.90 0.91 -2.59
CA THR A 73 6.81 0.00 -2.21
C THR A 73 7.23 -1.48 -2.27
N TYR A 74 8.54 -1.76 -2.23
CA TYR A 74 9.04 -3.13 -2.14
C TYR A 74 8.96 -3.64 -0.70
N PHE A 75 8.67 -4.93 -0.52
CA PHE A 75 8.63 -5.57 0.79
C PHE A 75 9.33 -6.92 0.79
N GLU A 76 9.78 -7.35 1.96
CA GLU A 76 10.27 -8.72 2.19
C GLU A 76 9.17 -9.55 2.87
N ILE A 77 9.20 -10.87 2.76
CA ILE A 77 8.17 -11.72 3.39
C ILE A 77 8.01 -11.44 4.91
N GLN A 78 9.07 -11.09 5.61
CA GLN A 78 9.06 -10.72 7.03
C GLN A 78 8.17 -9.50 7.34
N ASP A 79 7.90 -8.66 6.35
CA ASP A 79 7.02 -7.48 6.48
C ASP A 79 5.53 -7.84 6.40
N ALA A 80 5.20 -9.07 5.98
CA ALA A 80 3.86 -9.54 5.64
C ALA A 80 3.42 -10.83 6.36
N VAL A 81 4.13 -11.27 7.41
CA VAL A 81 3.73 -12.44 8.22
C VAL A 81 3.50 -12.04 9.68
N VAL A 82 2.34 -12.41 10.24
CA VAL A 82 2.02 -12.24 11.66
C VAL A 82 1.71 -13.57 12.33
N TYR A 83 1.91 -13.62 13.65
CA TYR A 83 1.62 -14.77 14.48
C TYR A 83 0.50 -14.48 15.47
N SER A 84 -0.69 -15.01 15.17
CA SER A 84 -1.89 -14.98 16.03
C SER A 84 -2.11 -13.61 16.72
N PHE A 85 -2.49 -13.63 18.00
CA PHE A 85 -2.67 -12.47 18.89
C PHE A 85 -1.39 -12.07 19.64
N GLY A 86 -0.21 -12.46 19.12
CA GLY A 86 1.09 -12.16 19.73
C GLY A 86 1.76 -10.89 19.18
N ASP A 87 2.94 -10.58 19.70
CA ASP A 87 3.80 -9.47 19.26
C ASP A 87 4.84 -9.90 18.19
N LEU A 88 4.71 -11.12 17.63
CA LEU A 88 5.64 -11.61 16.61
C LEU A 88 5.14 -11.34 15.19
N GLY A 89 6.07 -10.90 14.35
CA GLY A 89 5.85 -10.62 12.94
C GLY A 89 5.37 -9.20 12.65
N LYS A 90 5.09 -8.94 11.38
CA LYS A 90 4.64 -7.66 10.86
C LYS A 90 3.54 -7.81 9.81
N ARG A 91 2.83 -6.73 9.55
CA ARG A 91 1.71 -6.66 8.62
C ARG A 91 1.94 -5.51 7.66
N LEU A 92 1.72 -5.74 6.37
CA LEU A 92 1.65 -4.64 5.42
C LEU A 92 0.38 -3.84 5.66
N HIS A 93 0.52 -2.53 5.79
CA HIS A 93 -0.58 -1.59 5.89
C HIS A 93 -0.53 -0.60 4.73
N TRP A 94 -1.63 -0.53 4.01
CA TRP A 94 -1.93 0.57 3.13
C TRP A 94 -2.67 1.63 3.92
N ILE A 95 -2.13 2.83 3.97
CA ILE A 95 -2.77 3.99 4.59
C ILE A 95 -3.36 4.83 3.47
N TYR A 96 -4.63 5.21 3.60
CA TYR A 96 -5.25 6.19 2.72
C TYR A 96 -5.57 7.46 3.52
N TRP A 97 -5.23 8.60 2.93
CA TRP A 97 -5.53 9.93 3.46
C TRP A 97 -6.35 10.70 2.45
N VAL A 98 -7.47 11.27 2.89
CA VAL A 98 -8.41 12.00 2.03
C VAL A 98 -8.63 13.40 2.61
N PRO A 99 -7.79 14.39 2.25
CA PRO A 99 -7.86 15.73 2.82
C PRO A 99 -9.16 16.44 2.44
N GLY A 100 -9.70 17.23 3.37
CA GLY A 100 -10.90 18.05 3.15
C GLY A 100 -12.22 17.28 3.12
N GLU A 101 -12.19 15.96 3.25
CA GLU A 101 -13.39 15.12 3.34
C GLU A 101 -13.77 14.80 4.79
N THR A 102 -14.99 14.30 4.93
CA THR A 102 -15.51 13.70 6.17
C THR A 102 -15.98 12.28 5.85
N ILE A 103 -16.13 11.43 6.87
CA ILE A 103 -16.70 10.08 6.65
C ILE A 103 -18.09 10.17 6.01
N THR A 104 -18.90 11.16 6.42
CA THR A 104 -20.23 11.38 5.83
C THR A 104 -20.14 11.73 4.34
N SER A 105 -19.24 12.63 3.93
CA SER A 105 -19.08 12.99 2.52
C SER A 105 -18.53 11.84 1.68
N LEU A 106 -17.59 11.05 2.22
CA LEU A 106 -17.08 9.85 1.54
C LEU A 106 -18.11 8.74 1.41
N THR A 107 -18.94 8.56 2.42
CA THR A 107 -20.06 7.61 2.35
C THR A 107 -21.04 8.02 1.26
N ALA A 108 -21.37 9.31 1.15
CA ALA A 108 -22.22 9.83 0.09
C ALA A 108 -21.60 9.65 -1.31
N LYS A 109 -20.28 9.73 -1.43
CA LYS A 109 -19.51 9.49 -2.66
C LYS A 109 -19.23 8.01 -2.95
N ASN A 110 -19.78 7.10 -2.15
CA ASN A 110 -19.56 5.66 -2.25
C ASN A 110 -18.06 5.28 -2.24
N PHE A 111 -17.30 5.81 -1.27
CA PHE A 111 -15.89 5.44 -1.09
C PHE A 111 -15.76 3.96 -0.71
N GLN A 112 -14.98 3.24 -1.50
CA GLN A 112 -14.79 1.80 -1.36
C GLN A 112 -13.33 1.42 -1.60
N ILE A 113 -12.94 0.29 -1.03
CA ILE A 113 -11.63 -0.32 -1.18
C ILE A 113 -11.74 -1.75 -1.70
N ALA A 114 -10.71 -2.21 -2.40
CA ALA A 114 -10.53 -3.59 -2.86
C ALA A 114 -9.07 -4.00 -2.66
N MET A 115 -8.81 -5.29 -2.46
CA MET A 115 -7.46 -5.81 -2.28
C MET A 115 -7.21 -7.01 -3.17
N ASP A 116 -6.20 -6.90 -4.03
CA ASP A 116 -5.80 -7.94 -4.97
C ASP A 116 -4.46 -8.54 -4.55
N TYR A 117 -4.33 -9.85 -4.70
CA TYR A 117 -3.09 -10.59 -4.57
C TYR A 117 -2.70 -11.20 -5.91
N VAL A 118 -1.51 -10.89 -6.43
CA VAL A 118 -1.02 -11.37 -7.73
C VAL A 118 0.18 -12.27 -7.53
N TRP A 119 0.01 -13.56 -7.77
CA TRP A 119 1.06 -14.58 -7.63
C TRP A 119 1.05 -15.52 -8.83
N ASP A 120 2.23 -15.81 -9.35
CA ASP A 120 2.44 -16.67 -10.52
C ASP A 120 1.56 -16.30 -11.74
N GLY A 121 1.32 -15.00 -11.95
CA GLY A 121 0.48 -14.51 -13.05
C GLY A 121 -1.03 -14.67 -12.83
N MET A 122 -1.46 -15.26 -11.71
CA MET A 122 -2.85 -15.32 -11.29
C MET A 122 -3.18 -14.15 -10.37
N THR A 123 -4.39 -13.60 -10.50
CA THR A 123 -4.93 -12.56 -9.61
C THR A 123 -6.01 -13.15 -8.74
N TYR A 124 -5.90 -12.95 -7.44
CA TYR A 124 -6.84 -13.37 -6.41
C TYR A 124 -7.47 -12.12 -5.80
N ASP A 125 -8.79 -12.05 -5.77
CA ASP A 125 -9.53 -10.96 -5.14
C ASP A 125 -9.78 -11.31 -3.68
N PHE A 126 -8.94 -10.78 -2.80
CA PHE A 126 -8.98 -11.13 -1.39
C PHE A 126 -10.32 -10.73 -0.75
N TYR A 127 -10.97 -9.67 -1.21
CA TYR A 127 -12.23 -9.24 -0.61
C TYR A 127 -13.42 -10.02 -1.14
N ASP A 128 -13.42 -10.38 -2.43
CA ASP A 128 -14.44 -11.27 -2.97
C ASP A 128 -14.37 -12.65 -2.31
N ASP A 129 -13.18 -13.23 -2.19
CA ASP A 129 -12.99 -14.56 -1.61
C ASP A 129 -13.44 -14.65 -0.14
N TYR A 130 -13.17 -13.61 0.67
CA TYR A 130 -13.47 -13.62 2.11
C TYR A 130 -14.82 -13.00 2.48
N TYR A 131 -15.31 -12.02 1.71
CA TYR A 131 -16.50 -11.23 2.05
C TYR A 131 -17.61 -11.31 0.99
N GLY A 132 -17.39 -12.01 -0.13
CA GLY A 132 -18.35 -12.17 -1.22
C GLY A 132 -18.56 -10.89 -2.05
N SER A 133 -17.66 -9.91 -1.95
CA SER A 133 -17.65 -8.72 -2.79
C SER A 133 -16.26 -8.10 -2.86
N ARG A 134 -15.81 -7.83 -4.09
CA ARG A 134 -14.59 -7.07 -4.38
C ARG A 134 -14.50 -5.71 -3.67
N TRP A 135 -15.59 -4.94 -3.74
CA TRP A 135 -15.61 -3.55 -3.31
C TRP A 135 -16.36 -3.42 -2.00
N LEU A 136 -15.65 -2.98 -0.97
CA LEU A 136 -16.17 -2.86 0.39
C LEU A 136 -16.06 -1.42 0.89
N THR A 137 -17.07 -0.97 1.62
CA THR A 137 -16.96 0.25 2.42
C THR A 137 -15.96 -0.01 3.55
N PRO A 138 -14.94 0.85 3.75
CA PRO A 138 -13.99 0.65 4.83
C PRO A 138 -14.67 0.66 6.19
N THR A 139 -14.22 -0.23 7.08
CA THR A 139 -14.69 -0.31 8.47
C THR A 139 -13.72 0.32 9.47
N ARG A 140 -12.48 0.62 9.04
CA ARG A 140 -11.41 1.20 9.85
C ARG A 140 -10.91 2.52 9.24
N TRP A 141 -11.69 3.57 9.45
CA TRP A 141 -11.36 4.96 9.14
C TRP A 141 -11.91 5.90 10.20
N GLU A 142 -11.32 7.10 10.29
CA GLU A 142 -11.74 8.15 11.21
C GLU A 142 -11.56 9.53 10.57
N ASP A 143 -12.36 10.51 11.01
CA ASP A 143 -12.09 11.92 10.72
C ASP A 143 -10.84 12.34 11.51
N TYR A 144 -9.84 12.90 10.82
CA TYR A 144 -8.54 13.23 11.39
C TYR A 144 -7.96 14.47 10.70
N ASN A 145 -7.44 15.45 11.45
CA ASN A 145 -6.75 16.64 10.93
C ASN A 145 -7.40 17.32 9.70
N GLY A 146 -8.73 17.42 9.65
CA GLY A 146 -9.45 18.06 8.55
C GLY A 146 -9.60 17.21 7.28
N GLY A 147 -9.52 15.89 7.40
CA GLY A 147 -9.79 14.92 6.34
C GLY A 147 -10.19 13.57 6.93
N VAL A 148 -10.18 12.52 6.11
CA VAL A 148 -10.42 11.14 6.55
C VAL A 148 -9.15 10.32 6.39
N ILE A 149 -8.78 9.58 7.43
CA ILE A 149 -7.67 8.62 7.37
C ILE A 149 -8.16 7.22 7.69
N GLY A 150 -7.59 6.22 7.04
CA GLY A 150 -7.83 4.83 7.39
C GLY A 150 -6.71 3.94 6.88
N SER A 151 -6.85 2.64 7.16
CA SER A 151 -5.91 1.66 6.63
C SER A 151 -6.55 0.33 6.31
N ALA A 152 -5.94 -0.37 5.35
CA ALA A 152 -6.22 -1.76 5.02
C ALA A 152 -4.94 -2.57 5.27
N GLY A 153 -5.05 -3.65 6.04
CA GLY A 153 -3.91 -4.47 6.42
C GLY A 153 -3.94 -5.84 5.75
N PHE A 154 -2.77 -6.31 5.29
CA PHE A 154 -2.57 -7.66 4.78
C PHE A 154 -1.44 -8.36 5.53
N ALA A 155 -1.68 -9.59 5.97
CA ALA A 155 -0.63 -10.47 6.45
C ALA A 155 -1.03 -11.93 6.25
N TRP A 156 -0.03 -12.77 5.98
CA TRP A 156 -0.12 -14.20 6.13
C TRP A 156 -0.13 -14.56 7.62
N TRP A 157 -0.98 -15.50 8.00
CA TRP A 157 -1.13 -15.93 9.39
C TRP A 157 -0.32 -17.18 9.66
N GLY A 158 0.87 -16.99 10.22
CA GLY A 158 1.78 -18.06 10.67
C GLY A 158 1.21 -18.89 11.81
N ALA A 159 1.81 -20.08 12.01
CA ALA A 159 1.43 -21.15 12.94
C ALA A 159 0.45 -20.72 14.05
N TYR A 160 -0.84 -20.93 13.78
CA TYR A 160 -1.90 -20.65 14.74
C TYR A 160 -1.61 -21.35 16.07
N ASN A 161 -1.52 -20.56 17.15
CA ASN A 161 -1.25 -20.98 18.54
C ASN A 161 0.20 -21.27 18.91
N VAL A 162 1.19 -21.04 18.03
CA VAL A 162 2.61 -21.25 18.37
C VAL A 162 3.38 -19.94 18.18
N ASN A 163 3.52 -19.14 19.23
CA ASN A 163 4.17 -17.82 19.16
C ASN A 163 5.67 -17.89 19.53
N THR A 164 6.48 -18.61 18.74
CA THR A 164 7.94 -18.68 18.94
C THR A 164 8.73 -18.21 17.72
N PRO A 165 9.95 -17.65 17.91
CA PRO A 165 10.80 -17.24 16.79
C PRO A 165 11.15 -18.37 15.82
N GLU A 166 11.29 -19.60 16.30
CA GLU A 166 11.65 -20.77 15.48
C GLU A 166 10.51 -21.17 14.53
N ALA A 167 9.27 -21.11 15.01
CA ALA A 167 8.10 -21.33 14.16
C ALA A 167 8.04 -20.25 13.07
N LEU A 168 8.21 -18.98 13.45
CA LEU A 168 8.24 -17.85 12.51
C LEU A 168 9.29 -18.06 11.42
N ALA A 169 10.50 -18.45 11.78
CA ALA A 169 11.55 -18.73 10.81
C ALA A 169 11.18 -19.86 9.84
N ALA A 170 10.51 -20.91 10.32
CA ALA A 170 10.07 -22.03 9.50
C ALA A 170 8.99 -21.63 8.48
N ASP A 171 7.98 -20.88 8.91
CA ASP A 171 6.91 -20.41 8.01
C ASP A 171 7.43 -19.41 6.98
N LEU A 172 8.31 -18.49 7.40
CA LEU A 172 8.96 -17.55 6.48
C LEU A 172 9.70 -18.31 5.37
N ALA A 173 10.48 -19.33 5.71
CA ALA A 173 11.19 -20.15 4.74
C ALA A 173 10.24 -20.95 3.83
N ALA A 174 9.10 -21.41 4.36
CA ALA A 174 8.12 -22.16 3.58
C ALA A 174 7.34 -21.27 2.60
N TRP A 175 7.10 -20.01 2.95
CA TRP A 175 6.23 -19.10 2.19
C TRP A 175 6.97 -18.13 1.29
N ASP A 176 8.27 -17.95 1.47
CA ASP A 176 9.11 -17.12 0.60
C ASP A 176 8.90 -17.40 -0.90
N PRO A 177 8.78 -18.66 -1.38
CA PRO A 177 8.54 -18.94 -2.81
C PRO A 177 7.12 -18.57 -3.28
N SER A 178 6.18 -18.48 -2.35
CA SER A 178 4.76 -18.26 -2.63
C SER A 178 4.39 -16.79 -2.60
N GLN A 179 5.36 -15.86 -2.60
CA GLN A 179 5.09 -14.42 -2.50
C GLN A 179 4.73 -13.77 -3.82
N GLY A 180 3.76 -12.87 -3.74
CA GLY A 180 3.20 -12.13 -4.85
C GLY A 180 3.06 -10.65 -4.54
N ASN A 181 2.66 -9.89 -5.54
CA ASN A 181 2.36 -8.47 -5.36
C ASN A 181 0.99 -8.31 -4.73
N ILE A 182 0.84 -7.34 -3.83
CA ILE A 182 -0.45 -7.05 -3.20
C ILE A 182 -0.84 -5.63 -3.59
N THR A 183 -2.07 -5.42 -4.05
CA THR A 183 -2.55 -4.10 -4.48
C THR A 183 -3.77 -3.70 -3.70
N LEU A 184 -3.71 -2.55 -3.02
CA LEU A 184 -4.92 -1.87 -2.57
C LEU A 184 -5.42 -0.99 -3.70
N SER A 185 -6.68 -1.16 -4.07
CA SER A 185 -7.41 -0.23 -4.94
C SER A 185 -8.45 0.53 -4.12
N VAL A 186 -8.64 1.81 -4.44
CA VAL A 186 -9.67 2.65 -3.82
C VAL A 186 -10.48 3.33 -4.92
N ARG A 187 -11.78 3.51 -4.68
CA ARG A 187 -12.66 4.21 -5.61
C ARG A 187 -13.70 5.04 -4.87
N MET A 188 -14.15 6.11 -5.53
CA MET A 188 -15.33 6.90 -5.16
C MET A 188 -15.82 7.64 -6.41
N GLU A 189 -16.91 8.37 -6.31
CA GLU A 189 -17.40 9.20 -7.41
C GLU A 189 -16.29 10.11 -7.97
N GLY A 190 -15.95 9.93 -9.25
CA GLY A 190 -14.93 10.72 -9.95
C GLY A 190 -13.47 10.36 -9.63
N TYR A 191 -13.19 9.34 -8.81
CA TYR A 191 -11.83 8.94 -8.45
C TYR A 191 -11.62 7.43 -8.46
N ASN A 192 -10.52 6.98 -9.05
CA ASN A 192 -9.99 5.63 -8.90
C ASN A 192 -8.47 5.72 -8.72
N GLY A 193 -7.92 5.01 -7.74
CA GLY A 193 -6.49 4.95 -7.49
C GLY A 193 -6.09 3.61 -6.91
N SER A 194 -4.81 3.28 -6.98
CA SER A 194 -4.27 2.05 -6.38
C SER A 194 -2.81 2.21 -6.00
N LEU A 195 -2.36 1.37 -5.07
CA LEU A 195 -0.96 1.27 -4.66
C LEU A 195 -0.58 -0.20 -4.49
N THR A 196 0.49 -0.61 -5.17
CA THR A 196 0.99 -2.00 -5.14
C THR A 196 2.22 -2.11 -4.24
N ALA A 197 2.16 -3.05 -3.30
CA ALA A 197 3.34 -3.59 -2.62
C ALA A 197 3.97 -4.65 -3.53
N TYR A 198 5.24 -4.46 -3.87
CA TYR A 198 5.98 -5.36 -4.75
C TYR A 198 6.85 -6.30 -3.93
N HIS A 199 6.67 -7.60 -4.14
CA HIS A 199 7.67 -8.55 -3.71
C HIS A 199 8.71 -8.67 -4.83
N PRO A 200 9.97 -8.25 -4.62
CA PRO A 200 10.97 -8.40 -5.66
C PRO A 200 11.13 -9.89 -5.96
N ARG A 201 10.98 -10.27 -7.23
CA ARG A 201 11.46 -11.60 -7.65
C ARG A 201 12.96 -11.58 -7.46
N VAL A 202 13.45 -12.24 -6.42
CA VAL A 202 14.87 -12.59 -6.33
C VAL A 202 15.20 -13.28 -7.65
N PRO A 203 16.11 -12.73 -8.49
CA PRO A 203 16.51 -13.42 -9.71
C PRO A 203 16.92 -14.81 -9.30
N GLU A 204 16.27 -15.84 -9.86
CA GLU A 204 16.55 -17.21 -9.47
C GLU A 204 18.07 -17.42 -9.49
N PRO A 205 18.65 -18.13 -8.52
CA PRO A 205 20.10 -18.36 -8.48
C PRO A 205 20.65 -18.85 -9.83
N ALA A 206 19.82 -19.57 -10.61
CA ALA A 206 20.10 -19.99 -11.97
C ALA A 206 20.33 -18.83 -12.94
N THR A 207 19.59 -17.72 -12.85
CA THR A 207 19.77 -16.54 -13.71
C THR A 207 21.09 -15.81 -13.41
N MET A 208 21.45 -15.69 -12.13
CA MET A 208 22.74 -15.11 -11.72
C MET A 208 23.91 -16.02 -12.08
N LEU A 209 23.74 -17.34 -11.94
CA LEU A 209 24.71 -18.34 -12.38
C LEU A 209 24.86 -18.33 -13.91
N LEU A 210 23.77 -18.22 -14.67
CA LEU A 210 23.78 -18.18 -16.13
C LEU A 210 24.46 -16.91 -16.64
N LEU A 211 24.21 -15.76 -16.01
CA LEU A 211 24.93 -14.50 -16.29
C LEU A 211 26.43 -14.64 -15.97
N GLY A 212 26.77 -15.21 -14.82
CA GLY A 212 28.15 -15.47 -14.43
C GLY A 212 28.88 -16.41 -15.40
N LEU A 213 28.27 -17.54 -15.75
CA LEU A 213 28.83 -18.52 -16.70
C LEU A 213 28.88 -17.99 -18.13
N GLY A 214 27.88 -17.20 -18.55
CA GLY A 214 27.85 -16.55 -19.85
C GLY A 214 29.03 -15.59 -20.03
N LEU A 215 29.36 -14.80 -19.00
CA LEU A 215 30.50 -13.88 -19.03
C LEU A 215 31.85 -14.62 -19.07
N VAL A 216 31.99 -15.73 -18.33
CA VAL A 216 33.20 -16.58 -18.39
C VAL A 216 33.34 -17.27 -19.76
N GLY A 217 32.23 -17.73 -20.34
CA GLY A 217 32.20 -18.33 -21.68
C GLY A 217 32.65 -17.35 -22.77
N LEU A 218 32.17 -16.10 -22.74
CA LEU A 218 32.58 -15.04 -23.66
C LEU A 218 34.06 -14.65 -23.50
N ALA A 219 34.58 -14.61 -22.27
CA ALA A 219 36.00 -14.37 -22.02
C ALA A 219 36.90 -15.51 -22.54
N GLY A 220 36.44 -16.76 -22.44
CA GLY A 220 37.15 -17.94 -22.95
C GLY A 220 37.24 -17.98 -24.48
N ILE A 221 36.15 -17.62 -25.19
CA ILE A 221 36.11 -17.62 -26.65
C ILE A 221 37.08 -16.57 -27.24
N ARG A 222 37.20 -15.39 -26.61
CA ARG A 222 38.11 -14.32 -27.08
C ARG A 222 39.59 -14.71 -27.06
N ARG A 223 39.97 -15.68 -26.22
CA ARG A 223 41.37 -16.18 -26.12
C ARG A 223 41.72 -17.14 -27.26
N LYS A 224 40.75 -17.82 -27.86
CA LYS A 224 40.95 -18.80 -28.93
C LYS A 224 41.17 -18.16 -30.32
N PHE A 225 40.71 -16.93 -30.53
CA PHE A 225 40.80 -16.22 -31.82
C PHE A 225 41.98 -15.23 -31.92
N LYS A 226 42.93 -15.26 -30.97
CA LYS A 226 44.17 -14.47 -31.01
C LYS A 226 45.44 -15.34 -31.14
N GLY A 227 45.28 -16.61 -31.48
CA GLY A 227 46.37 -17.54 -31.82
C GLY A 227 46.34 -17.88 -33.30
#